data_AF-A0A1U8D377-F1
#
_entry.id   AF-A0A1U8D377-F1
#
_cell.length_a   1.000
_cell.length_b   1.000
_cell.length_c   1.000
_cell.angle_alpha   90.00
_cell.angle_beta   90.00
_cell.angle_gamma   90.00
#
_symmetry.space_group_name_H-M   'P 1'
#
loop_
_entity.id
_entity.type
_entity.pdbx_description
1 polymer ?
#
loop_
_entity_poly.entity_id
_entity_poly.type
_entity_poly.pdbx_seq_one_letter_code
_entity_poly.pdbx_strand_id
1 'polypeptide(L)'
;MSSSYKPDLIWSDGEWECPDTYWNSTAFLAWLYNDSPVKDQVVVNDRWGQNCSCHHGGYYNCQDKYRPHSLPNHKWEMCTSVDKASWGYRRDMTLSTIAKENEIIEVRASTSVV
;
A
#
# COMPACT_ATOMS: atom_id res chain seq x y z
N MET A 1 -8.72 15.95 3.94
CA MET A 1 -8.64 15.15 2.70
C MET A 1 -9.96 14.42 2.43
N SER A 2 -10.40 13.53 3.31
CA SER A 2 -11.57 12.66 3.06
C SER A 2 -12.87 13.43 2.80
N SER A 3 -13.11 14.56 3.47
CA SER A 3 -14.33 15.37 3.29
C SER A 3 -14.41 16.09 1.94
N SER A 4 -13.27 16.42 1.33
CA SER A 4 -13.22 17.20 0.09
C SER A 4 -13.07 16.30 -1.14
N TYR A 5 -12.30 15.22 -1.02
CA TYR A 5 -11.95 14.36 -2.15
C TYR A 5 -12.70 13.04 -2.19
N LYS A 6 -13.30 12.62 -1.06
CA LYS A 6 -14.04 11.35 -0.93
C LYS A 6 -13.29 10.16 -1.54
N PRO A 7 -12.09 9.81 -1.01
CA PRO A 7 -11.28 8.75 -1.58
C PRO A 7 -11.89 7.38 -1.32
N ASP A 8 -11.78 6.49 -2.31
CA ASP A 8 -12.07 5.06 -2.17
C ASP A 8 -10.91 4.30 -1.48
N LEU A 9 -9.70 4.86 -1.53
CA LEU A 9 -8.49 4.26 -0.96
C LEU A 9 -7.65 5.33 -0.23
N ILE A 10 -7.22 5.02 0.99
CA ILE A 10 -6.16 5.75 1.69
C ILE A 10 -4.96 4.82 1.84
N TRP A 11 -3.87 5.19 1.17
CA TRP A 11 -2.60 4.46 1.19
C TRP A 11 -1.60 5.24 2.04
N SER A 12 -1.34 4.77 3.26
CA SER A 12 -0.35 5.38 4.15
C SER A 12 1.04 4.78 3.93
N ASP A 13 2.08 5.55 4.28
CA ASP A 13 3.48 5.14 4.18
C ASP A 13 4.31 5.86 5.25
N GLY A 14 5.54 5.39 5.51
CA GLY A 14 6.44 6.03 6.48
C GLY A 14 6.24 5.55 7.92
N GLU A 15 5.55 4.45 8.12
CA GLU A 15 5.11 3.95 9.42
C GLU A 15 6.23 3.28 10.25
N TRP A 16 7.34 2.92 9.62
CA TRP A 16 8.39 2.10 10.22
C TRP A 16 9.14 2.78 11.39
N GLU A 17 9.10 4.10 11.50
CA GLU A 17 9.87 4.84 12.52
C GLU A 17 9.21 4.84 13.89
N CYS A 18 7.89 4.71 13.97
CA CYS A 18 7.13 4.97 15.19
C CYS A 18 5.88 4.07 15.31
N PRO A 19 5.40 3.78 16.53
CA PRO A 19 4.17 3.03 16.75
C PRO A 19 2.94 3.80 16.24
N ASP A 20 1.84 3.08 16.04
CA ASP A 20 0.53 3.63 15.62
C ASP A 20 0.03 4.76 16.54
N THR A 21 0.39 4.70 17.83
CA THR A 21 0.03 5.70 18.84
C THR A 21 0.72 7.05 18.63
N TYR A 22 1.94 7.07 18.10
CA TYR A 22 2.67 8.31 17.81
C TYR A 22 1.96 9.12 16.72
N TRP A 23 1.45 8.42 15.70
CA TRP A 23 0.72 9.01 14.58
C TRP A 23 -0.77 9.24 14.88
N ASN A 24 -1.24 8.77 16.03
CA ASN A 24 -2.66 8.73 16.38
C ASN A 24 -3.51 8.00 15.31
N SER A 25 -2.92 6.97 14.69
CA SER A 25 -3.52 6.22 13.57
C SER A 25 -4.83 5.57 13.97
N THR A 26 -4.91 5.03 15.19
CA THR A 26 -6.12 4.35 15.69
C THR A 26 -7.31 5.30 15.79
N ALA A 27 -7.12 6.53 16.28
CA ALA A 27 -8.19 7.53 16.33
C ALA A 27 -8.62 7.98 14.93
N PHE A 28 -7.66 8.17 14.02
CA PHE A 28 -7.97 8.52 12.62
C PHE A 28 -8.77 7.42 11.93
N LEU A 29 -8.34 6.16 12.04
CA LEU A 29 -9.04 5.01 11.45
C LEU A 29 -10.42 4.82 12.07
N ALA A 30 -10.57 4.99 13.39
CA ALA A 30 -11.87 4.94 14.04
C ALA A 30 -12.82 6.01 13.48
N TRP A 31 -12.36 7.25 13.32
CA TRP A 31 -13.16 8.29 12.68
C TRP A 31 -13.46 7.98 11.21
N LEU A 32 -12.47 7.46 10.46
CA LEU A 32 -12.60 7.12 9.05
C LEU A 32 -13.73 6.12 8.82
N TYR A 33 -13.82 5.07 9.64
CA TYR A 33 -14.80 4.01 9.50
C TYR A 33 -16.13 4.25 10.21
N ASN A 34 -16.20 5.18 11.17
CA ASN A 34 -17.45 5.47 11.89
C ASN A 34 -18.18 6.71 11.36
N ASP A 35 -17.43 7.79 11.09
CA ASP A 35 -17.99 9.14 10.94
C ASP A 35 -17.70 9.78 9.58
N SER A 36 -16.71 9.27 8.84
CA SER A 36 -16.32 9.89 7.57
C SER A 36 -17.41 9.75 6.50
N PRO A 37 -17.48 10.67 5.53
CA PRO A 37 -18.46 10.59 4.44
C PRO A 37 -18.19 9.45 3.45
N VAL A 38 -17.09 8.72 3.60
CA VAL A 38 -16.68 7.59 2.74
C VAL A 38 -16.57 6.27 3.50
N LYS A 39 -17.03 6.22 4.75
CA LYS A 39 -16.87 5.08 5.66
C LYS A 39 -17.32 3.73 5.10
N ASP A 40 -18.33 3.72 4.24
CA ASP A 40 -18.93 2.49 3.69
C ASP A 40 -18.14 1.94 2.48
N GLN A 41 -17.18 2.71 1.94
CA GLN A 41 -16.47 2.37 0.70
C GLN A 41 -14.95 2.44 0.84
N VAL A 42 -14.43 3.27 1.74
CA VAL A 42 -12.99 3.51 1.86
C VAL A 42 -12.24 2.26 2.34
N VAL A 43 -11.17 1.91 1.65
CA VAL A 43 -10.22 0.87 2.07
C VAL A 43 -8.89 1.49 2.46
N VAL A 44 -8.15 0.80 3.34
CA VAL A 44 -6.81 1.22 3.78
C VAL A 44 -5.83 0.06 3.70
N ASN A 45 -4.55 0.36 3.45
CA ASN A 45 -3.46 -0.61 3.51
C ASN A 45 -3.06 -0.92 4.97
N ASP A 46 -1.95 -1.64 5.17
CA ASP A 46 -1.45 -2.10 6.47
C ASP A 46 -0.29 -1.28 7.06
N ARG A 47 -0.07 -0.06 6.55
CA ARG A 47 1.07 0.79 6.91
C ARG A 47 0.70 1.91 7.89
N TRP A 48 0.16 1.55 9.05
CA TRP A 48 -0.39 2.53 10.03
C TRP A 48 0.42 2.68 11.32
N GLY A 49 1.52 1.95 11.45
CA GLY A 49 2.47 2.06 12.56
C GLY A 49 3.42 0.86 12.57
N GLN A 50 4.43 0.92 13.43
CA GLN A 50 5.24 -0.26 13.72
C GLN A 50 4.36 -1.45 14.11
N ASN A 51 4.73 -2.65 13.62
CA ASN A 51 4.00 -3.90 13.85
C ASN A 51 2.57 -3.96 13.27
N CYS A 52 2.16 -3.02 12.41
CA CYS A 52 0.89 -3.10 11.69
C CYS A 52 0.99 -3.88 10.38
N SER A 53 2.15 -3.82 9.71
CA SER A 53 2.36 -4.46 8.42
C SER A 53 2.17 -5.97 8.48
N CYS A 54 1.45 -6.56 7.50
CA CYS A 54 0.94 -7.94 7.50
C CYS A 54 0.02 -8.34 8.67
N HIS A 55 -0.43 -7.39 9.51
CA HIS A 55 -1.23 -7.68 10.70
C HIS A 55 -2.56 -6.91 10.71
N HIS A 56 -2.53 -5.63 10.39
CA HIS A 56 -3.65 -4.70 10.55
C HIS A 56 -3.82 -3.81 9.32
N GLY A 57 -4.92 -3.99 8.59
CA GLY A 57 -5.27 -3.19 7.41
C GLY A 57 -6.45 -3.81 6.66
N GLY A 58 -7.09 -3.06 5.76
CA GLY A 58 -8.13 -3.59 4.88
C GLY A 58 -7.57 -4.55 3.82
N TYR A 59 -6.30 -4.38 3.48
CA TYR A 59 -5.49 -5.31 2.69
C TYR A 59 -4.01 -5.15 3.08
N TYR A 60 -3.21 -6.14 2.71
CA TYR A 60 -1.79 -6.19 3.08
C TYR A 60 -0.86 -5.78 1.95
N ASN A 61 0.04 -4.83 2.22
CA ASN A 61 1.23 -4.62 1.42
C ASN A 61 2.45 -5.32 2.03
N CYS A 62 2.52 -5.54 3.36
CA CYS A 62 3.61 -6.22 4.06
C CYS A 62 5.02 -5.57 3.97
N GLN A 63 5.54 -5.36 2.77
CA GLN A 63 6.80 -4.70 2.48
C GLN A 63 6.81 -4.21 1.02
N ASP A 64 7.81 -3.40 0.67
CA ASP A 64 7.98 -2.97 -0.71
C ASP A 64 8.14 -4.17 -1.65
N LYS A 65 7.39 -4.15 -2.75
CA LYS A 65 7.38 -5.19 -3.79
C LYS A 65 7.03 -6.59 -3.23
N TYR A 66 6.21 -6.64 -2.17
CA TYR A 66 5.78 -7.89 -1.55
C TYR A 66 5.12 -8.84 -2.53
N ARG A 67 5.55 -10.10 -2.48
CA ARG A 67 4.95 -11.21 -3.22
C ARG A 67 4.72 -12.37 -2.25
N PRO A 68 3.46 -12.79 -2.04
CA PRO A 68 3.20 -13.93 -1.20
C PRO A 68 3.68 -15.22 -1.90
N HIS A 69 4.31 -16.12 -1.15
CA HIS A 69 4.80 -17.40 -1.67
C HIS A 69 3.66 -18.39 -1.99
N SER A 70 2.51 -18.19 -1.35
CA SER A 70 1.30 -18.99 -1.47
C SER A 70 0.09 -18.06 -1.42
N LEU A 71 -1.05 -18.47 -1.97
CA LEU A 71 -2.26 -17.67 -1.95
C LEU A 71 -2.62 -17.25 -0.51
N PRO A 72 -2.58 -15.96 -0.16
CA PRO A 72 -2.90 -15.51 1.19
C PRO A 72 -4.42 -15.58 1.42
N ASN A 73 -4.80 -15.86 2.67
CA ASN A 73 -6.20 -15.86 3.11
C ASN A 73 -6.77 -14.46 3.35
N HIS A 74 -5.97 -13.41 3.12
CA HIS A 74 -6.35 -12.00 3.25
C HIS A 74 -6.08 -11.28 1.94
N LYS A 75 -6.86 -10.23 1.65
CA LYS A 75 -6.60 -9.36 0.50
C LYS A 75 -5.21 -8.72 0.62
N TRP A 76 -4.52 -8.56 -0.49
CA TRP A 76 -3.17 -8.00 -0.55
C TRP A 76 -2.97 -7.21 -1.83
N GLU A 77 -1.96 -6.36 -1.83
CA GLU A 77 -1.56 -5.56 -2.97
C GLU A 77 -0.04 -5.62 -3.12
N MET A 78 0.44 -5.73 -4.36
CA MET A 78 1.84 -5.47 -4.69
C MET A 78 1.95 -4.21 -5.54
N CYS A 79 2.64 -3.24 -4.98
CA CYS A 79 3.15 -2.10 -5.72
C CYS A 79 4.55 -2.40 -6.24
N THR A 80 4.86 -1.98 -7.46
CA THR A 80 6.23 -2.03 -8.00
C THR A 80 6.47 -0.86 -8.94
N SER A 81 7.73 -0.61 -9.26
CA SER A 81 8.20 0.51 -10.06
C SER A 81 8.73 0.04 -11.42
N VAL A 82 8.59 0.89 -12.44
CA VAL A 82 9.19 0.64 -13.77
C VAL A 82 10.71 0.81 -13.70
N ASP A 83 11.21 1.83 -13.01
CA ASP A 83 12.63 1.92 -12.65
C ASP A 83 12.90 1.03 -11.45
N LYS A 84 13.77 0.03 -11.59
CA LYS A 84 14.12 -0.89 -10.51
C LYS A 84 14.76 -0.18 -9.32
N ALA A 85 15.37 0.99 -9.55
CA ALA A 85 16.13 1.73 -8.55
C ALA A 85 15.36 2.87 -7.86
N SER A 86 14.14 3.21 -8.29
CA SER A 86 13.40 4.36 -7.76
C SER A 86 11.89 4.24 -7.94
N TRP A 87 11.14 4.74 -6.96
CA TRP A 87 9.70 5.01 -7.08
C TRP A 87 9.41 6.34 -7.79
N GLY A 88 10.30 7.33 -7.62
CA GLY A 88 10.19 8.65 -8.23
C GLY A 88 11.05 8.81 -9.48
N TYR A 89 10.91 9.94 -10.15
CA TYR A 89 11.72 10.29 -11.31
C TYR A 89 13.21 10.42 -10.94
N ARG A 90 14.10 9.80 -11.72
CA ARG A 90 15.53 10.11 -11.74
C ARG A 90 16.02 10.45 -13.13
N ARG A 91 16.85 11.50 -13.21
CA ARG A 91 17.37 12.01 -14.48
C ARG A 91 18.51 11.16 -15.05
N ASP A 92 19.17 10.36 -14.21
CA ASP A 92 20.30 9.48 -14.54
C ASP A 92 19.88 8.02 -14.80
N MET A 93 18.59 7.76 -14.99
CA MET A 93 18.06 6.42 -15.28
C MET A 93 18.66 5.84 -16.57
N THR A 94 19.06 4.57 -16.54
CA THR A 94 19.59 3.85 -17.70
C THR A 94 18.65 2.72 -18.13
N LEU A 95 18.71 2.32 -19.40
CA LEU A 95 17.86 1.23 -19.90
C LEU A 95 18.02 -0.08 -19.11
N SER A 96 19.21 -0.33 -18.55
CA SER A 96 19.46 -1.54 -17.75
C SER A 96 18.72 -1.54 -16.41
N THR A 97 18.31 -0.39 -15.89
CA THR A 97 17.54 -0.30 -14.63
C THR A 97 16.03 -0.34 -14.87
N ILE A 98 15.58 -0.30 -16.12
CA ILE A 98 14.15 -0.36 -16.47
C ILE A 98 13.69 -1.83 -16.42
N ALA A 99 12.52 -2.06 -15.80
CA ALA A 99 11.83 -3.33 -15.83
C ALA A 99 11.48 -3.72 -17.27
N LYS A 100 11.82 -4.96 -17.64
CA LYS A 100 11.48 -5.50 -18.95
C LYS A 100 9.99 -5.75 -19.04
N GLU A 101 9.45 -5.77 -20.25
CA GLU A 101 8.04 -6.00 -20.51
C GLU A 101 7.56 -7.33 -19.91
N ASN A 102 8.36 -8.39 -20.02
CA ASN A 102 8.02 -9.70 -19.46
C ASN A 102 7.94 -9.67 -17.93
N GLU A 103 8.82 -8.93 -17.24
CA GLU A 103 8.79 -8.79 -15.78
C GLU A 103 7.50 -8.09 -15.33
N ILE A 104 7.04 -7.09 -16.08
CA ILE A 104 5.78 -6.35 -15.80
C ILE A 104 4.56 -7.24 -16.06
N ILE A 105 4.59 -8.08 -17.09
CA ILE A 105 3.49 -9.00 -17.39
C ILE A 105 3.39 -10.09 -16.31
N GLU A 106 4.52 -10.65 -15.86
CA GLU A 106 4.57 -11.66 -14.80
C GLU A 106 4.03 -11.12 -13.46
N VAL A 107 4.35 -9.87 -13.13
CA VAL A 107 3.75 -9.13 -11.99
C VAL A 107 2.22 -9.19 -12.06
N ARG A 108 1.64 -8.82 -13.20
CA ARG A 108 0.19 -8.71 -13.34
C ARG A 108 -0.49 -10.08 -13.31
N ALA A 109 0.13 -11.11 -13.88
CA ALA A 109 -0.41 -12.46 -13.90
C ALA A 109 -0.41 -13.13 -12.50
N SER A 110 0.49 -12.71 -11.61
CA SER A 110 0.64 -13.27 -10.25
C SER A 110 -0.11 -12.51 -9.16
N THR A 111 -0.73 -11.36 -9.49
CA THR A 111 -1.40 -10.50 -8.50
C THR A 111 -2.92 -10.57 -8.66
N SER A 112 -3.65 -10.91 -7.60
CA SER A 112 -5.11 -10.72 -7.56
C SER A 112 -5.39 -9.26 -7.24
N VAL A 113 -6.14 -8.58 -8.11
CA VAL A 113 -6.53 -7.17 -7.92
C VAL A 113 -7.61 -7.09 -6.84
N VAL A 114 -7.44 -6.17 -5.90
CA VAL A 114 -8.32 -5.91 -4.73
C VAL A 114 -9.75 -5.58 -5.15
#